data_AF-A0A919W890-F1
#
_entry.id   AF-A0A919W890-F1
#
_cell.length_a   1.000
_cell.length_b   1.000
_cell.length_c   1.000
_cell.angle_alpha   90.00
_cell.angle_beta   90.00
_cell.angle_gamma   90.00
#
_symmetry.space_group_name_H-M   'P 1'
#
loop_
_entity.id
_entity.type
_entity.pdbx_description
1 polymer ?
#
loop_
_entity_poly.entity_id
_entity_poly.type
_entity_poly.pdbx_seq_one_letter_code
_entity_poly.pdbx_strand_id
1 'polypeptide(L)' 'MSVYFDHPQHAQLAHSLNVDLLNPAIGPGARVAVELDVPTARALARAILAILDSAPPELLADALVTVPAGAL' A
#
# COMPACT_ATOMS: atom_id res chain seq x y z
N MET A 1 1.35 7.08 2.63
CA MET A 1 1.68 5.96 1.72
C MET A 1 1.83 6.53 0.32
N SER A 2 2.78 6.04 -0.45
CA SER A 2 2.99 6.45 -1.85
C SER A 2 2.95 5.23 -2.76
N VAL A 3 2.46 5.39 -3.99
CA VAL A 3 2.47 4.36 -5.03
C VAL A 3 3.00 4.98 -6.31
N TYR A 4 4.04 4.40 -6.90
CA TYR A 4 4.70 4.95 -8.09
C TYR A 4 5.33 3.84 -8.95
N PHE A 5 5.65 4.16 -10.19
CA PHE A 5 6.28 3.24 -11.13
C PHE A 5 7.61 3.82 -11.60
N ASP A 6 8.72 3.19 -11.22
CA ASP A 6 10.09 3.67 -11.49
C ASP A 6 11.09 2.52 -11.31
N HIS A 7 12.39 2.83 -11.28
CA HIS A 7 13.47 1.89 -11.04
C HIS A 7 13.42 1.31 -9.62
N PRO A 8 13.44 -0.02 -9.46
CA PRO A 8 13.50 -0.67 -8.15
C PRO A 8 14.83 -0.39 -7.45
N GLN A 9 14.84 -0.46 -6.12
CA GLN A 9 16.08 -0.45 -5.35
C GLN A 9 16.61 -1.85 -5.05
N HIS A 10 15.73 -2.85 -4.93
CA HIS A 10 16.11 -4.19 -4.47
C HIS A 10 15.79 -5.29 -5.49
N ALA A 11 14.67 -5.18 -6.21
CA ALA A 11 14.24 -6.16 -7.20
C ALA A 11 15.10 -6.09 -8.46
N GLN A 12 15.38 -7.26 -9.05
CA GLN A 12 16.10 -7.36 -10.32
C GLN A 12 15.15 -7.15 -11.51
N LEU A 13 14.46 -6.01 -11.53
CA LEU A 13 13.56 -5.59 -12.60
C LEU A 13 14.09 -4.30 -13.23
N ALA A 14 13.77 -4.06 -14.50
CA ALA A 14 14.07 -2.76 -15.11
C ALA A 14 13.25 -1.64 -14.45
N HIS A 15 11.94 -1.88 -14.27
CA HIS A 15 10.99 -1.01 -13.58
C HIS A 15 10.05 -1.85 -12.71
N SER A 16 9.58 -1.28 -11.60
CA SER A 16 8.65 -1.88 -10.66
C SER A 16 7.51 -0.92 -10.32
N LEU A 17 6.35 -1.48 -9.95
CA LEU A 17 5.42 -0.74 -9.10
C LEU A 17 5.97 -0.78 -7.67
N ASN A 18 6.20 0.39 -7.09
CA ASN A 18 6.67 0.55 -5.72
C ASN A 18 5.54 1.06 -4.84
N VAL A 19 5.36 0.43 -3.67
CA VAL A 19 4.43 0.86 -2.63
C VAL A 19 5.20 1.14 -1.36
N ASP A 20 5.20 2.40 -0.93
CA ASP A 20 5.90 2.85 0.28
C ASP A 20 4.94 3.01 1.45
N LEU A 21 5.07 2.11 2.42
CA LEU A 21 4.38 2.17 3.71
C LEU A 21 5.26 2.97 4.68
N LEU A 22 4.75 4.13 5.12
CA LEU A 22 5.48 5.08 5.95
C LEU A 22 4.87 5.11 7.35
N ASN A 23 5.72 5.16 8.37
CA ASN A 23 5.33 5.55 9.73
C ASN A 23 5.97 6.89 10.11
N PRO A 24 5.30 8.03 9.84
CA PRO A 24 5.88 9.35 10.08
C PRO A 24 6.27 9.60 11.54
N ALA A 25 5.59 8.95 12.49
CA ALA A 25 5.84 9.12 13.93
C ALA A 25 7.21 8.58 14.38
N ILE A 26 7.85 7.72 13.58
CA ILE A 26 9.17 7.12 13.89
C ILE A 26 10.25 7.65 12.90
N GLY A 27 9.92 8.72 12.17
CA GLY A 27 10.86 9.44 11.31
C GLY A 27 10.97 8.90 9.88
N PRO A 28 11.74 9.59 9.01
CA PRO A 28 11.75 9.36 7.56
C PRO A 28 12.33 8.01 7.14
N GLY A 29 13.09 7.35 8.02
CA GLY A 29 13.63 6.00 7.79
C GLY A 29 12.64 4.88 8.07
N ALA A 30 11.50 5.16 8.71
CA ALA A 30 10.47 4.16 9.00
C ALA A 30 9.60 3.91 7.76
N ARG A 31 10.23 3.39 6.71
CA ARG A 31 9.62 3.06 5.42
C ARG A 31 9.81 1.58 5.13
N VAL A 32 8.72 0.91 4.77
CA VAL A 32 8.75 -0.40 4.13
C VAL A 32 8.33 -0.21 2.68
N ALA A 33 9.24 -0.49 1.75
CA ALA A 33 8.98 -0.43 0.31
C ALA A 33 8.68 -1.85 -0.20
N VAL A 34 7.60 -1.99 -0.97
CA VAL A 34 7.24 -3.21 -1.68
C VAL A 34 7.40 -2.96 -3.17
N GLU A 35 8.24 -3.76 -3.83
CA GLU A 35 8.55 -3.62 -5.26
C GLU A 35 7.95 -4.81 -6.02
N LEU A 36 7.10 -4.53 -7.02
CA LEU A 36 6.33 -5.55 -7.73
C LEU A 36 6.51 -5.43 -9.25
N ASP A 37 6.55 -6.56 -9.94
CA ASP A 37 6.33 -6.57 -11.38
C ASP A 37 4.89 -6.18 -11.74
N VAL A 38 4.68 -5.84 -13.01
CA VAL A 38 3.37 -5.36 -13.49
C VAL A 38 2.24 -6.39 -13.31
N PRO A 39 2.43 -7.69 -13.66
CA PRO A 39 1.38 -8.69 -13.44
C PRO A 39 1.00 -8.85 -11.96
N THR A 40 1.98 -8.93 -11.06
CA THR A 40 1.78 -9.11 -9.63
C THR A 40 1.13 -7.89 -9.00
N ALA A 41 1.56 -6.68 -9.39
CA ALA A 41 0.93 -5.44 -8.99
C ALA A 41 -0.59 -5.42 -9.30
N ARG A 42 -0.97 -5.82 -10.51
CA ARG A 42 -2.39 -5.92 -10.90
C ARG A 42 -3.12 -7.02 -10.14
N ALA A 43 -2.46 -8.15 -9.88
CA ALA A 43 -3.04 -9.23 -9.10
C ALA A 43 -3.30 -8.80 -7.65
N LEU A 44 -2.35 -8.09 -7.03
CA LEU A 44 -2.49 -7.54 -5.69
C LEU A 44 -3.66 -6.57 -5.61
N ALA A 45 -3.77 -5.62 -6.56
CA ALA A 45 -4.88 -4.68 -6.58
C ALA A 45 -6.24 -5.38 -6.64
N ARG A 46 -6.38 -6.41 -7.50
CA ARG A 46 -7.61 -7.22 -7.56
C ARG A 46 -7.88 -7.99 -6.27
N ALA A 47 -6.85 -8.57 -5.65
CA ALA A 47 -7.00 -9.31 -4.41
C ALA A 47 -7.45 -8.40 -3.25
N ILE A 48 -6.90 -7.18 -3.17
CA ILE A 48 -7.32 -6.16 -2.19
C ILE A 48 -8.80 -5.80 -2.39
N LEU A 49 -9.21 -5.51 -3.62
CA LEU A 49 -10.62 -5.17 -3.88
C LEU A 49 -11.54 -6.35 -3.57
N ALA A 50 -11.18 -7.55 -4.00
CA ALA A 50 -11.98 -8.75 -3.75
C ALA A 50 -12.18 -9.04 -2.26
N ILE A 51 -11.15 -8.85 -1.41
CA ILE A 51 -11.31 -9.08 0.03
C ILE A 51 -12.20 -8.01 0.66
N LEU A 52 -12.07 -6.74 0.25
CA LEU A 52 -12.92 -5.65 0.73
C LEU A 52 -14.38 -5.84 0.32
N ASP A 53 -14.63 -6.27 -0.92
CA ASP A 53 -15.98 -6.55 -1.42
C ASP A 53 -16.64 -7.75 -0.70
N SER A 54 -15.83 -8.70 -0.22
CA SER A 54 -16.30 -9.89 0.49
C SER A 54 -16.41 -9.72 2.00
N ALA A 55 -15.90 -8.62 2.55
CA ALA A 55 -15.85 -8.41 3.99
C ALA A 55 -17.25 -8.16 4.57
N PRO A 56 -17.59 -8.72 5.75
CA PRO A 56 -18.80 -8.37 6.47
C PRO A 56 -18.93 -6.84 6.65
N PRO A 57 -20.11 -6.24 6.38
CA PRO A 57 -20.29 -4.80 6.48
C PRO A 57 -19.94 -4.23 7.87
N GLU A 58 -20.12 -5.01 8.93
CA GLU A 58 -19.81 -4.62 10.30
C GLU A 58 -18.31 -4.35 10.49
N LEU A 59 -17.44 -5.17 9.89
CA LEU A 59 -15.98 -4.97 9.95
C LEU A 59 -15.53 -3.74 9.18
N LEU A 60 -16.21 -3.43 8.07
CA LEU A 60 -15.93 -2.23 7.27
C LEU A 60 -16.39 -0.96 8.00
N ALA A 61 -17.52 -1.03 8.70
CA ALA A 61 -18.05 0.09 9.49
C ALA A 61 -17.12 0.45 10.65
N ASP A 62 -16.56 -0.54 11.36
CA ASP A 62 -15.60 -0.33 12.45
C ASP A 62 -14.28 0.30 11.97
N ALA A 63 -13.85 -0.02 10.74
CA ALA A 63 -12.62 0.51 10.14
C ALA A 63 -12.71 1.99 9.71
N LEU A 64 -13.92 2.55 9.62
CA LEU A 64 -14.15 3.94 9.17
C LEU A 64 -14.05 4.98 10.30
N VAL A 65 -13.80 4.57 11.55
CA VAL A 65 -13.68 5.47 12.70
C VAL A 65 -12.21 5.77 13.00
N THR A 66 -11.81 6.98 12.57
CA THR A 66 -10.61 7.80 12.91
C THR A 66 -9.25 7.49 12.27
N VAL A 67 -8.92 8.26 11.22
CA VAL A 67 -7.63 8.97 11.16
C VAL A 67 -7.92 10.41 11.61
N PRO A 68 -7.35 10.92 12.71
CA PRO A 68 -7.54 12.31 13.09
C PRO A 68 -6.96 13.23 12.01
N ALA A 69 -7.72 14.25 11.64
CA ALA A 69 -7.49 15.17 10.51
C ALA A 69 -6.31 16.16 10.72
N GLY A 70 -5.19 15.73 11.30
CA GLY A 70 -4.12 16.62 11.75
C GLY A 70 -2.68 16.19 11.43
N ALA A 71 -2.47 15.39 10.38
CA ALA A 71 -1.13 15.02 9.93
C ALA A 71 -0.97 15.24 8.42
N LEU A 72 -0.93 16.51 8.02
CA LEU A 72 -0.34 16.99 6.76
C LEU A 72 0.55 18.19 7.08
#